data_AF-A0A6A6U1G4-F1
#
_entry.id   AF-A0A6A6U1G4-F1
#
_cell.length_a   1.000
_cell.length_b   1.000
_cell.length_c   1.000
_cell.angle_alpha   90.00
_cell.angle_beta   90.00
_cell.angle_gamma   90.00
#
_symmetry.space_group_name_H-M   'P 1'
#
loop_
_entity.id
_entity.type
_entity.pdbx_description
1 polymer ?
#
loop_
_entity_poly.entity_id
_entity_poly.type
_entity_poly.pdbx_seq_one_letter_code
_entity_poly.pdbx_strand_id
1 'polypeptide(L)'
;MSSPRPSSSGGRPLTPKHHDWVTVGLLISLAPLSITLGLLVALSDAVSRVVGHRGKLLPRLNAQSSNRRLNGRPQPPSQSVETTAILEQPRGPKYNVLITGSTPLALAMAREFTKNGHRVTVSDHETVRRVNRARYSRGVSSFLPMKKVDTYAWPLFGRSTQTLSFPEQMLLVVKAKQPNIWLPCDDSITEEEMMQAVGVIKSRYPEISVYSPGPEALNLSWDSTEFTQYVESLDLTIRTPRSSIVMSRGEVHRMIGSPGRTKSVHLTGPVSNNGTPEPFVKGHRWRDSGYSEGSSTDGKDSLESSQLEKSFHLPLENLSKTYDLLSSLSINSVSPWKASSVVIGRPCIVHALIVENSMRAFTAYLGSNKITYPATEDSESDSFADTINPMDQDSPLVSTLQQFSKGFISKLPGYVSGTISLRFILVETSTSFGLEVRPCIIQCQFGLPKALLGIPDAAPTWALGMAKPCVRMKQRQASIPKQEITSGINTGVYSLPGAFFFLFLRSIFGFVTFQLCTSDVLCQWRVFVDKVMYWREELWDSEDPGPFFWFWIVEQPIVAFLELLSRILRTFRIMAPLE
;
A
#
# COMPACT_ATOMS: atom_id res chain seq x y z
N MET A 1 56.59 45.55 -13.96
CA MET A 1 57.27 44.57 -13.09
C MET A 1 56.26 43.50 -12.72
N SER A 2 56.31 42.40 -13.45
CA SER A 2 55.41 41.25 -13.39
C SER A 2 56.18 40.08 -12.78
N SER A 3 55.60 39.45 -11.74
CA SER A 3 56.13 38.22 -11.13
C SER A 3 55.22 37.05 -11.50
N PRO A 4 55.74 35.93 -12.03
CA PRO A 4 54.93 34.75 -12.35
C PRO A 4 54.79 33.81 -11.15
N ARG A 5 53.63 33.15 -11.04
CA ARG A 5 53.41 31.98 -10.16
C ARG A 5 53.74 30.69 -10.94
N PRO A 6 54.38 29.68 -10.32
CA PRO A 6 54.62 28.40 -10.97
C PRO A 6 53.41 27.45 -10.79
N SER A 7 53.02 26.82 -11.88
CA SER A 7 52.15 25.64 -11.92
C SER A 7 52.98 24.39 -11.63
N SER A 8 52.58 23.61 -10.62
CA SER A 8 53.16 22.28 -10.36
C SER A 8 52.11 21.21 -10.66
N SER A 9 52.39 20.42 -11.69
CA SER A 9 51.66 19.20 -12.07
C SER A 9 52.26 18.01 -11.33
N GLY A 10 51.59 17.58 -10.24
CA GLY A 10 51.93 16.35 -9.52
C GLY A 10 51.10 15.17 -10.03
N GLY A 11 51.67 14.36 -10.91
CA GLY A 11 51.10 13.06 -11.31
C GLY A 11 51.23 12.04 -10.18
N ARG A 12 50.11 11.50 -9.70
CA ARG A 12 50.10 10.36 -8.76
C ARG A 12 50.24 9.03 -9.53
N PRO A 13 51.03 8.07 -9.04
CA PRO A 13 51.14 6.75 -9.64
C PRO A 13 49.85 5.94 -9.41
N LEU A 14 49.37 5.29 -10.48
CA LEU A 14 48.27 4.34 -10.44
C LEU A 14 48.70 3.10 -9.66
N THR A 15 48.09 2.89 -8.49
CA THR A 15 48.21 1.64 -7.74
C THR A 15 47.47 0.51 -8.47
N PRO A 16 48.03 -0.72 -8.55
CA PRO A 16 47.37 -1.86 -9.16
C PRO A 16 46.07 -2.19 -8.41
N LYS A 17 44.97 -2.31 -9.15
CA LYS A 17 43.67 -2.73 -8.62
C LYS A 17 43.81 -4.14 -8.05
N HIS A 18 43.77 -4.26 -6.73
CA HIS A 18 43.50 -5.54 -6.08
C HIS A 18 42.16 -6.05 -6.60
N HIS A 19 42.17 -7.14 -7.36
CA HIS A 19 40.97 -7.86 -7.74
C HIS A 19 40.28 -8.37 -6.47
N ASP A 20 39.00 -8.05 -6.30
CA ASP A 20 38.16 -8.57 -5.23
C ASP A 20 37.92 -10.08 -5.43
N TRP A 21 38.87 -10.88 -4.94
CA TRP A 21 38.72 -12.33 -4.74
C TRP A 21 37.49 -12.67 -3.89
N VAL A 22 37.00 -11.69 -3.11
CA VAL A 22 35.75 -11.77 -2.35
C VAL A 22 34.55 -11.96 -3.27
N THR A 23 34.48 -11.26 -4.41
CA THR A 23 33.36 -11.36 -5.36
C THR A 23 33.34 -12.70 -6.09
N VAL A 24 34.51 -13.22 -6.45
CA VAL A 24 34.67 -14.55 -7.06
C VAL A 24 34.36 -15.65 -6.04
N GLY A 25 34.82 -15.50 -4.79
CA GLY A 25 34.45 -16.40 -3.69
C GLY A 25 32.94 -16.42 -3.42
N LEU A 26 32.27 -15.26 -3.50
CA LEU A 26 30.82 -15.14 -3.33
C LEU A 26 30.07 -15.85 -4.47
N LEU A 27 30.52 -15.70 -5.72
CA LEU A 27 29.95 -16.38 -6.89
C LEU A 27 30.10 -17.91 -6.82
N ILE A 28 31.26 -18.40 -6.37
CA ILE A 28 31.48 -19.85 -6.20
C ILE A 28 30.62 -20.40 -5.05
N SER A 29 30.44 -19.64 -3.97
CA SER A 29 29.58 -20.03 -2.84
C SER A 29 28.09 -20.05 -3.18
N LEU A 30 27.67 -19.39 -4.26
CA LEU A 30 26.27 -19.36 -4.75
C LEU A 30 25.95 -20.49 -5.75
N ALA A 31 26.95 -21.23 -6.24
CA ALA A 31 26.74 -22.36 -7.14
C ALA A 31 25.86 -23.51 -6.56
N PRO A 32 25.99 -23.88 -5.27
CA PRO A 32 25.06 -24.82 -4.62
C PRO A 32 23.63 -24.28 -4.60
N LEU A 33 23.48 -22.96 -4.44
CA LEU A 33 22.19 -22.28 -4.42
C LEU A 33 21.50 -22.37 -5.79
N SER A 34 22.27 -22.26 -6.88
CA SER A 34 21.81 -22.49 -8.26
C SER A 34 21.39 -23.95 -8.51
N ILE A 35 22.13 -24.93 -7.98
CA ILE A 35 21.75 -26.35 -8.09
C ILE A 35 20.46 -26.62 -7.30
N THR A 36 20.33 -26.08 -6.08
CA THR A 36 19.08 -26.19 -5.32
C THR A 36 17.92 -25.48 -6.02
N LEU A 37 18.17 -24.36 -6.70
CA LEU A 37 17.19 -23.65 -7.50
C LEU A 37 16.72 -24.50 -8.69
N GLY A 38 17.65 -25.10 -9.42
CA GLY A 38 17.35 -25.99 -10.55
C GLY A 38 16.56 -27.22 -10.11
N LEU A 39 16.89 -27.77 -8.94
CA LEU A 39 16.19 -28.91 -8.35
C LEU A 39 14.78 -28.51 -7.87
N LEU A 40 14.62 -27.32 -7.28
CA LEU A 40 13.32 -26.75 -6.91
C LEU A 40 12.44 -26.44 -8.12
N VAL A 41 13.01 -25.95 -9.23
CA VAL A 41 12.29 -25.71 -10.49
C VAL A 41 11.84 -27.03 -11.11
N ALA A 42 12.70 -28.06 -11.12
CA ALA A 42 12.34 -29.39 -11.60
C ALA A 42 11.26 -30.05 -10.73
N LEU A 43 11.37 -29.91 -9.39
CA LEU A 43 10.35 -30.40 -8.46
C LEU A 43 9.03 -29.64 -8.62
N SER A 44 9.10 -28.32 -8.83
CA SER A 44 7.96 -27.45 -9.06
C SER A 44 7.23 -27.80 -10.36
N ASP A 45 7.95 -28.04 -11.45
CA ASP A 45 7.34 -28.52 -12.71
C ASP A 45 6.70 -29.91 -12.52
N ALA A 46 7.35 -30.81 -11.79
CA ALA A 46 6.78 -32.12 -11.46
C ALA A 46 5.51 -32.00 -10.60
N VAL A 47 5.52 -31.17 -9.56
CA VAL A 47 4.35 -30.90 -8.68
C VAL A 47 3.24 -30.20 -9.47
N SER A 48 3.56 -29.23 -10.32
CA SER A 48 2.59 -28.53 -11.17
C SER A 48 1.93 -29.48 -12.17
N ARG A 49 2.67 -30.47 -12.71
CA ARG A 49 2.08 -31.53 -13.54
C ARG A 49 1.17 -32.46 -12.73
N VAL A 50 1.56 -32.83 -11.52
CA VAL A 50 0.76 -33.73 -10.65
C VAL A 50 -0.49 -33.04 -10.10
N VAL A 51 -0.38 -31.78 -9.71
CA VAL A 51 -1.47 -30.98 -9.12
C VAL A 51 -2.36 -30.35 -10.21
N GLY A 52 -1.76 -29.87 -11.31
CA GLY A 52 -2.45 -29.24 -12.43
C GLY A 52 -3.28 -30.20 -13.29
N HIS A 53 -2.99 -31.51 -13.27
CA HIS A 53 -3.81 -32.48 -14.00
C HIS A 53 -5.13 -32.88 -13.32
N ARG A 54 -5.39 -32.43 -12.09
CA ARG A 54 -6.68 -32.69 -11.42
C ARG A 54 -7.80 -31.71 -11.78
N GLY A 55 -7.54 -30.73 -12.65
CA GLY A 55 -8.52 -29.68 -12.99
C GLY A 55 -9.70 -30.08 -13.90
N LYS A 56 -9.68 -31.23 -14.60
CA LYS A 56 -10.72 -31.53 -15.62
C LYS A 56 -11.12 -33.01 -15.84
N LEU A 57 -10.72 -33.98 -15.01
CA LEU A 57 -10.98 -35.41 -15.30
C LEU A 57 -11.73 -36.19 -14.19
N LEU A 58 -12.75 -35.58 -13.57
CA LEU A 58 -13.81 -36.37 -12.96
C LEU A 58 -15.17 -35.79 -13.40
N PRO A 59 -15.96 -36.51 -14.21
CA PRO A 59 -17.39 -36.25 -14.26
C PRO A 59 -17.93 -36.47 -12.85
N ARG A 60 -18.69 -35.50 -12.33
CA ARG A 60 -19.60 -35.77 -11.21
C ARG A 60 -20.47 -36.95 -11.63
N LEU A 61 -20.22 -38.12 -11.03
CA LEU A 61 -21.21 -39.18 -10.99
C LEU A 61 -22.42 -38.61 -10.26
N ASN A 62 -23.46 -38.33 -11.04
CA ASN A 62 -24.82 -38.22 -10.54
C ASN A 62 -25.07 -39.47 -9.70
N ALA A 63 -25.19 -39.30 -8.38
CA ALA A 63 -25.85 -40.27 -7.54
C ALA A 63 -27.34 -40.25 -7.93
N GLN A 64 -27.67 -41.02 -8.98
CA GLN A 64 -29.01 -41.48 -9.23
C GLN A 64 -29.49 -42.20 -7.97
N SER A 65 -30.49 -41.60 -7.32
CA SER A 65 -31.32 -42.26 -6.32
C SER A 65 -31.98 -43.47 -6.96
N SER A 66 -31.35 -44.64 -6.86
CA SER A 66 -32.02 -45.90 -7.14
C SER A 66 -32.80 -46.32 -5.91
N ASN A 67 -34.11 -46.34 -6.08
CA ASN A 67 -35.05 -47.04 -5.21
C ASN A 67 -34.57 -48.48 -4.98
N ARG A 68 -34.20 -48.81 -3.74
CA ARG A 68 -34.13 -50.20 -3.31
C ARG A 68 -34.83 -50.35 -1.97
N ARG A 69 -36.12 -50.68 -2.05
CA ARG A 69 -36.89 -51.27 -0.95
C ARG A 69 -36.20 -52.57 -0.55
N LEU A 70 -35.67 -52.63 0.67
CA LEU A 70 -35.44 -53.88 1.38
C LEU A 70 -36.04 -53.74 2.78
N ASN A 71 -36.92 -54.69 3.08
CA ASN A 71 -37.74 -54.80 4.26
C ASN A 71 -36.89 -55.00 5.53
N GLY A 72 -37.37 -54.42 6.63
CA GLY A 72 -37.50 -55.11 7.92
C GLY A 72 -36.25 -55.28 8.76
N ARG A 73 -35.90 -54.27 9.55
CA ARG A 73 -35.28 -54.48 10.87
C ARG A 73 -35.74 -53.37 11.85
N PRO A 74 -36.09 -53.69 13.11
CA PRO A 74 -36.57 -52.69 14.06
C PRO A 74 -35.40 -51.80 14.54
N GLN A 75 -35.56 -50.49 14.41
CA GLN A 75 -34.66 -49.51 15.02
C GLN A 75 -35.01 -49.29 16.50
N PRO A 76 -34.01 -49.09 17.39
CA PRO A 76 -34.20 -48.62 18.76
C PRO A 76 -34.66 -47.15 18.79
N PRO A 77 -35.21 -46.66 19.91
CA PRO A 77 -35.90 -45.37 19.99
C PRO A 77 -35.00 -44.19 19.61
N SER A 78 -35.53 -43.43 18.65
CA SER A 78 -35.03 -42.21 18.06
C SER A 78 -34.84 -41.09 19.08
N GLN A 79 -33.59 -40.67 19.28
CA GLN A 79 -33.27 -39.30 19.67
C GLN A 79 -33.45 -38.41 18.44
N SER A 80 -34.36 -37.45 18.53
CA SER A 80 -34.63 -36.44 17.51
C SER A 80 -33.42 -35.52 17.36
N VAL A 81 -32.47 -35.90 16.52
CA VAL A 81 -31.46 -34.98 15.99
C VAL A 81 -32.18 -34.07 15.01
N GLU A 82 -32.47 -32.86 15.47
CA GLU A 82 -32.99 -31.76 14.69
C GLU A 82 -31.93 -31.39 13.65
N THR A 83 -31.96 -32.10 12.51
CA THR A 83 -31.11 -31.81 11.36
C THR A 83 -31.55 -30.46 10.85
N THR A 84 -30.88 -29.39 11.29
CA THR A 84 -31.02 -28.05 10.71
C THR A 84 -30.73 -28.17 9.23
N ALA A 85 -31.79 -28.29 8.43
CA ALA A 85 -31.72 -28.17 7.00
C ALA A 85 -31.12 -26.79 6.72
N ILE A 86 -29.84 -26.77 6.33
CA ILE A 86 -29.18 -25.58 5.84
C ILE A 86 -29.96 -25.20 4.59
N LEU A 87 -30.94 -24.31 4.77
CA LEU A 87 -31.73 -23.70 3.71
C LEU A 87 -30.72 -23.16 2.69
N GLU A 88 -30.57 -23.88 1.57
CA GLU A 88 -29.77 -23.42 0.45
C GLU A 88 -30.34 -22.06 0.05
N GLN A 89 -29.65 -20.98 0.42
CA GLN A 89 -30.06 -19.64 0.01
C GLN A 89 -30.13 -19.63 -1.52
N PRO A 90 -31.20 -19.07 -2.11
CA PRO A 90 -31.36 -19.03 -3.56
C PRO A 90 -30.09 -18.45 -4.17
N ARG A 91 -29.42 -19.24 -5.01
CA ARG A 91 -28.15 -18.85 -5.64
C ARG A 91 -28.41 -17.60 -6.48
N GLY A 92 -27.84 -16.48 -6.04
CA GLY A 92 -27.93 -15.22 -6.75
C GLY A 92 -27.35 -15.28 -8.16
N PRO A 93 -27.55 -14.22 -8.97
CA PRO A 93 -26.94 -14.12 -10.28
C PRO A 93 -25.42 -14.31 -10.21
N LYS A 94 -24.87 -15.10 -11.15
CA LYS A 94 -23.42 -15.27 -11.29
C LYS A 94 -22.84 -14.07 -12.03
N TYR A 95 -21.70 -13.58 -11.56
CA TYR A 95 -21.01 -12.43 -12.12
C TYR A 95 -19.61 -12.85 -12.58
N ASN A 96 -19.12 -12.18 -13.63
CA ASN A 96 -17.72 -12.21 -14.04
C ASN A 96 -17.00 -11.08 -13.31
N VAL A 97 -16.11 -11.43 -12.39
CA VAL A 97 -15.34 -10.46 -11.60
C VAL A 97 -13.92 -10.41 -12.16
N LEU A 98 -13.45 -9.21 -12.49
CA LEU A 98 -12.07 -8.94 -12.83
C LEU A 98 -11.36 -8.34 -11.62
N ILE A 99 -10.25 -8.92 -11.21
CA ILE A 99 -9.39 -8.40 -10.15
C ILE A 99 -8.04 -8.08 -10.79
N THR A 100 -7.54 -6.86 -10.64
CA THR A 100 -6.16 -6.54 -11.08
C THR A 100 -5.20 -6.61 -9.91
N GLY A 101 -4.06 -7.26 -10.09
CA GLY A 101 -3.04 -7.51 -9.06
C GLY A 101 -3.08 -8.94 -8.51
N SER A 102 -1.92 -9.43 -8.08
CA SER A 102 -1.75 -10.73 -7.39
C SER A 102 -1.45 -10.58 -5.91
N THR A 103 -1.79 -9.43 -5.32
CA THR A 103 -1.59 -9.22 -3.89
C THR A 103 -2.36 -10.29 -3.09
N PRO A 104 -1.91 -10.62 -1.87
CA PRO A 104 -2.56 -11.66 -1.09
C PRO A 104 -4.03 -11.34 -0.76
N LEU A 105 -4.34 -10.05 -0.55
CA LEU A 105 -5.71 -9.55 -0.43
C LEU A 105 -6.51 -9.71 -1.73
N ALA A 106 -5.91 -9.47 -2.91
CA ALA A 106 -6.55 -9.72 -4.19
C ALA A 106 -6.92 -11.21 -4.35
N LEU A 107 -6.06 -12.13 -3.92
CA LEU A 107 -6.36 -13.57 -3.95
C LEU A 107 -7.38 -13.98 -2.90
N ALA A 108 -7.37 -13.38 -1.70
CA ALA A 108 -8.42 -13.57 -0.71
C ALA A 108 -9.78 -13.14 -1.25
N MET A 109 -9.86 -12.00 -1.92
CA MET A 109 -11.08 -11.58 -2.65
C MET A 109 -11.47 -12.57 -3.73
N ALA A 110 -10.51 -13.03 -4.54
CA ALA A 110 -10.79 -14.02 -5.59
C ALA A 110 -11.42 -15.30 -5.02
N ARG A 111 -10.93 -15.78 -3.87
CA ARG A 111 -11.50 -16.93 -3.17
C ARG A 111 -12.92 -16.67 -2.69
N GLU A 112 -13.17 -15.54 -2.04
CA GLU A 112 -14.51 -15.21 -1.55
C GLU A 112 -15.52 -15.06 -2.68
N PHE A 113 -15.17 -14.39 -3.79
CA PHE A 113 -16.04 -14.33 -4.96
C PHE A 113 -16.30 -15.72 -5.57
N THR A 114 -15.28 -16.57 -5.64
CA THR A 114 -15.41 -17.94 -6.16
C THR A 114 -16.25 -18.82 -5.23
N LYS A 115 -16.09 -18.72 -3.91
CA LYS A 115 -16.93 -19.40 -2.90
C LYS A 115 -18.40 -19.02 -3.05
N ASN A 116 -18.68 -17.76 -3.36
CA ASN A 116 -20.03 -17.26 -3.66
C ASN A 116 -20.54 -17.63 -5.08
N GLY A 117 -19.80 -18.43 -5.84
CA GLY A 117 -20.21 -18.96 -7.14
C GLY A 117 -19.98 -18.02 -8.33
N HIS A 118 -19.26 -16.91 -8.15
CA HIS A 118 -18.86 -16.01 -9.22
C HIS A 118 -17.64 -16.55 -9.97
N ARG A 119 -17.44 -16.06 -11.19
CA ARG A 119 -16.28 -16.40 -12.02
C ARG A 119 -15.24 -15.30 -11.89
N VAL A 120 -14.09 -15.63 -11.32
CA VAL A 120 -13.03 -14.64 -11.08
C VAL A 120 -11.93 -14.75 -12.12
N THR A 121 -11.64 -13.64 -12.78
CA THR A 121 -10.45 -13.46 -13.61
C THR A 121 -9.47 -12.55 -12.88
N VAL A 122 -8.24 -13.01 -12.70
CA VAL A 122 -7.15 -12.16 -12.18
C VAL A 122 -6.28 -11.71 -13.34
N SER A 123 -5.91 -10.44 -13.33
CA SER A 123 -5.01 -9.84 -14.30
C SER A 123 -3.86 -9.18 -13.56
N ASP A 124 -2.63 -9.58 -13.84
CA ASP A 124 -1.46 -9.03 -13.18
C ASP A 124 -0.23 -9.07 -14.10
N HIS A 125 0.77 -8.25 -13.79
CA HIS A 125 2.03 -8.25 -14.47
C HIS A 125 2.79 -9.57 -14.24
N GLU A 126 3.39 -10.08 -15.31
CA GLU A 126 4.28 -11.23 -15.26
C GLU A 126 5.66 -10.81 -15.74
N THR A 127 6.63 -10.77 -14.82
CA THR A 127 8.05 -10.60 -15.17
C THR A 127 8.56 -11.81 -15.94
N VAL A 128 8.18 -13.00 -15.50
CA VAL A 128 8.44 -14.26 -16.18
C VAL A 128 7.13 -14.96 -16.48
N ARG A 129 6.99 -15.40 -17.73
CA ARG A 129 5.78 -16.06 -18.22
C ARG A 129 5.45 -17.26 -17.33
N ARG A 130 4.20 -17.36 -16.88
CA ARG A 130 3.66 -18.44 -16.02
C ARG A 130 4.19 -18.50 -14.58
N VAL A 131 4.97 -17.52 -14.15
CA VAL A 131 5.55 -17.52 -12.80
C VAL A 131 4.66 -16.82 -11.78
N ASN A 132 3.65 -16.05 -12.19
CA ASN A 132 2.78 -15.36 -11.24
C ASN A 132 1.96 -16.34 -10.37
N ARG A 133 2.11 -16.21 -9.05
CA ARG A 133 1.40 -16.98 -8.01
C ARG A 133 -0.12 -17.03 -8.16
N ALA A 134 -0.76 -16.00 -8.73
CA ALA A 134 -2.22 -15.95 -8.89
C ALA A 134 -2.76 -17.10 -9.76
N ARG A 135 -1.94 -17.65 -10.67
CA ARG A 135 -2.31 -18.82 -11.51
C ARG A 135 -2.60 -20.07 -10.69
N TYR A 136 -1.96 -20.18 -9.53
CA TYR A 136 -1.99 -21.37 -8.69
C TYR A 136 -3.01 -21.24 -7.56
N SER A 137 -3.74 -20.12 -7.50
CA SER A 137 -4.83 -19.93 -6.55
C SER A 137 -6.08 -20.66 -6.99
N ARG A 138 -6.67 -21.43 -6.07
CA ARG A 138 -7.99 -22.06 -6.25
C ARG A 138 -9.12 -21.05 -6.42
N GLY A 139 -8.94 -19.82 -5.94
CA GLY A 139 -9.90 -18.72 -6.09
C GLY A 139 -9.89 -18.08 -7.48
N VAL A 140 -9.00 -18.49 -8.39
CA VAL A 140 -8.82 -17.85 -9.70
C VAL A 140 -9.29 -18.79 -10.81
N SER A 141 -10.39 -18.43 -11.46
CA SER A 141 -10.94 -19.22 -12.57
C SER A 141 -10.16 -19.05 -13.87
N SER A 142 -9.56 -17.87 -14.06
CA SER A 142 -8.77 -17.51 -15.24
C SER A 142 -7.72 -16.49 -14.85
N PHE A 143 -6.49 -16.67 -15.31
CA PHE A 143 -5.44 -15.66 -15.18
C PHE A 143 -5.10 -15.07 -16.55
N LEU A 144 -5.00 -13.75 -16.64
CA LEU A 144 -4.63 -13.02 -17.85
C LEU A 144 -3.37 -12.17 -17.57
N PRO A 145 -2.21 -12.49 -18.15
CA PRO A 145 -1.01 -11.70 -17.90
C PRO A 145 -1.12 -10.32 -18.55
N MET A 146 -0.80 -9.28 -17.77
CA MET A 146 -0.57 -7.92 -18.28
C MET A 146 0.88 -7.81 -18.74
N LYS A 147 1.11 -7.14 -19.87
CA LYS A 147 2.46 -6.92 -20.39
C LYS A 147 3.07 -5.78 -19.59
N LYS A 148 4.04 -6.05 -18.73
CA LYS A 148 4.72 -4.93 -18.06
C LYS A 148 5.56 -4.15 -19.08
N VAL A 149 5.68 -2.84 -18.88
CA VAL A 149 6.78 -2.07 -19.46
C VAL A 149 8.06 -2.70 -18.90
N ASP A 150 8.83 -3.39 -19.74
CA ASP A 150 10.03 -4.11 -19.30
C ASP A 150 11.03 -3.12 -18.69
N THR A 151 10.98 -2.92 -17.37
CA THR A 151 12.01 -2.17 -16.61
C THR A 151 13.38 -2.85 -16.75
N TYR A 152 13.36 -4.14 -17.08
CA TYR A 152 14.51 -4.96 -17.41
C TYR A 152 14.30 -5.53 -18.82
N ALA A 153 14.28 -4.68 -19.84
CA ALA A 153 14.34 -5.15 -21.23
C ALA A 153 15.66 -5.91 -21.41
N TRP A 154 15.61 -7.23 -21.26
CA TRP A 154 16.77 -8.09 -21.39
C TRP A 154 17.26 -8.01 -22.83
N PRO A 155 18.50 -7.56 -23.08
CA PRO A 155 19.01 -7.38 -24.43
C PRO A 155 19.06 -8.70 -25.22
N LEU A 156 19.09 -9.84 -24.53
CA LEU A 156 19.21 -11.17 -25.12
C LEU A 156 17.90 -11.74 -25.70
N PHE A 157 16.73 -11.21 -25.33
CA PHE A 157 15.43 -11.71 -25.83
C PHE A 157 14.70 -10.68 -26.71
N GLY A 158 15.48 -9.88 -27.44
CA GLY A 158 15.04 -8.77 -28.26
C GLY A 158 13.70 -8.95 -28.99
N ARG A 159 12.78 -8.05 -28.69
CA ARG A 159 12.18 -7.07 -29.61
C ARG A 159 11.48 -6.06 -28.72
N SER A 160 11.75 -4.77 -28.92
CA SER A 160 10.97 -3.69 -28.29
C SER A 160 9.53 -3.83 -28.76
N THR A 161 8.71 -4.55 -27.99
CA THR A 161 7.27 -4.54 -28.21
C THR A 161 6.76 -3.23 -27.66
N GLN A 162 6.01 -2.48 -28.47
CA GLN A 162 5.34 -1.26 -28.04
C GLN A 162 4.69 -1.49 -26.67
N THR A 163 5.14 -0.69 -25.71
CA THR A 163 4.68 -0.74 -24.34
C THR A 163 3.33 -0.06 -24.30
N LEU A 164 2.26 -0.87 -24.22
CA LEU A 164 0.92 -0.34 -24.03
C LEU A 164 0.84 0.31 -22.65
N SER A 165 0.23 1.49 -22.60
CA SER A 165 -0.07 2.14 -21.31
C SER A 165 -1.01 1.26 -20.48
N PHE A 166 -0.99 1.43 -19.15
CA PHE A 166 -1.88 0.65 -18.28
C PHE A 166 -3.38 0.77 -18.67
N PRO A 167 -3.92 1.97 -18.98
CA PRO A 167 -5.30 2.11 -19.47
C PRO A 167 -5.60 1.30 -20.74
N GLU A 168 -4.67 1.27 -21.71
CA GLU A 168 -4.84 0.51 -22.95
C GLU A 168 -4.84 -1.00 -22.70
N GLN A 169 -3.95 -1.48 -21.84
CA GLN A 169 -3.93 -2.89 -21.44
C GLN A 169 -5.24 -3.28 -20.77
N MET A 170 -5.73 -2.44 -19.87
CA MET A 170 -7.00 -2.69 -19.19
C MET A 170 -8.19 -2.72 -20.15
N LEU A 171 -8.21 -1.88 -21.19
CA LEU A 171 -9.21 -1.98 -22.25
C LEU A 171 -9.16 -3.32 -22.99
N LEU A 172 -7.97 -3.84 -23.28
CA LEU A 172 -7.83 -5.16 -23.91
C LEU A 172 -8.33 -6.28 -23.01
N VAL A 173 -8.01 -6.22 -21.71
CA VAL A 173 -8.45 -7.17 -20.69
C VAL A 173 -9.98 -7.16 -20.58
N VAL A 174 -10.58 -5.97 -20.44
CA VAL A 174 -12.03 -5.77 -20.34
C VAL A 174 -12.73 -6.25 -21.61
N LYS A 175 -12.22 -5.90 -22.80
CA LYS A 175 -12.77 -6.36 -24.08
C LYS A 175 -12.74 -7.88 -24.21
N ALA A 176 -11.66 -8.53 -23.76
CA ALA A 176 -11.48 -9.97 -23.88
C ALA A 176 -12.32 -10.79 -22.88
N LYS A 177 -12.62 -10.22 -21.70
CA LYS A 177 -13.26 -10.96 -20.59
C LYS A 177 -14.69 -10.51 -20.29
N GLN A 178 -15.08 -9.31 -20.73
CA GLN A 178 -16.39 -8.69 -20.48
C GLN A 178 -16.82 -8.86 -19.00
N PRO A 179 -16.01 -8.35 -18.05
CA PRO A 179 -16.35 -8.46 -16.64
C PRO A 179 -17.58 -7.60 -16.30
N ASN A 180 -18.38 -8.05 -15.34
CA ASN A 180 -19.46 -7.25 -14.77
C ASN A 180 -18.94 -6.31 -13.68
N ILE A 181 -17.90 -6.75 -12.96
CA ILE A 181 -17.31 -6.05 -11.84
C ILE A 181 -15.80 -6.00 -12.04
N TRP A 182 -15.19 -4.83 -11.85
CA TRP A 182 -13.74 -4.67 -11.81
C TRP A 182 -13.29 -4.14 -10.45
N LEU A 183 -12.35 -4.86 -9.83
CA LEU A 183 -11.71 -4.53 -8.56
C LEU A 183 -10.23 -4.22 -8.80
N PRO A 184 -9.80 -2.96 -8.69
CA PRO A 184 -8.39 -2.60 -8.74
C PRO A 184 -7.69 -2.92 -7.42
N CYS A 185 -6.77 -3.87 -7.43
CA CYS A 185 -6.14 -4.42 -6.22
C CYS A 185 -4.60 -4.53 -6.33
N ASP A 186 -4.04 -3.91 -7.36
CA ASP A 186 -2.62 -3.90 -7.66
C ASP A 186 -2.00 -2.64 -7.07
N ASP A 187 -1.01 -2.85 -6.22
CA ASP A 187 -0.29 -1.81 -5.49
C ASP A 187 0.91 -1.24 -6.26
N SER A 188 1.21 -1.81 -7.44
CA SER A 188 2.25 -1.32 -8.33
C SER A 188 1.78 -0.28 -9.33
N ILE A 189 0.46 -0.10 -9.47
CA ILE A 189 -0.14 0.91 -10.36
C ILE A 189 -0.19 2.24 -9.63
N THR A 190 0.20 3.32 -10.32
CA THR A 190 0.09 4.66 -9.74
C THR A 190 -1.38 5.09 -9.66
N GLU A 191 -1.71 5.95 -8.69
CA GLU A 191 -3.08 6.47 -8.55
C GLU A 191 -3.53 7.22 -9.83
N GLU A 192 -2.61 7.87 -10.54
CA GLU A 192 -2.84 8.53 -11.83
C GLU A 192 -3.20 7.54 -12.94
N GLU A 193 -2.39 6.49 -13.13
CA GLU A 193 -2.67 5.44 -14.13
C GLU A 193 -4.01 4.76 -13.86
N MET A 194 -4.33 4.55 -12.58
CA MET A 194 -5.61 4.03 -12.15
C MET A 194 -6.76 4.97 -12.52
N MET A 195 -6.63 6.26 -12.23
CA MET A 195 -7.64 7.27 -12.55
C MET A 195 -7.92 7.32 -14.06
N GLN A 196 -6.86 7.32 -14.88
CA GLN A 196 -6.97 7.28 -16.33
C GLN A 196 -7.67 6.00 -16.82
N ALA A 197 -7.28 4.83 -16.29
CA ALA A 197 -7.89 3.56 -16.65
C ALA A 197 -9.37 3.49 -16.26
N VAL A 198 -9.72 3.97 -15.07
CA VAL A 198 -11.12 4.04 -14.59
C VAL A 198 -11.96 4.97 -15.47
N GLY A 199 -11.43 6.16 -15.81
CA GLY A 199 -12.13 7.11 -16.69
C GLY A 199 -12.36 6.53 -18.10
N VAL A 200 -11.34 5.90 -18.68
CA VAL A 200 -11.42 5.27 -20.00
C VAL A 200 -12.36 4.06 -20.03
N ILE A 201 -12.39 3.25 -18.96
CA ILE A 201 -13.30 2.10 -18.87
C ILE A 201 -14.74 2.56 -18.65
N LYS A 202 -15.00 3.49 -17.72
CA LYS A 202 -16.36 3.99 -17.47
C LYS A 202 -16.96 4.68 -18.69
N SER A 203 -16.15 5.39 -19.48
CA SER A 203 -16.63 6.04 -20.70
C SER A 203 -16.96 5.06 -21.83
N ARG A 204 -16.21 3.96 -21.98
CA ARG A 204 -16.43 2.97 -23.06
C ARG A 204 -17.37 1.82 -22.68
N TYR A 205 -17.44 1.47 -21.39
CA TYR A 205 -18.17 0.32 -20.86
C TYR A 205 -18.94 0.72 -19.59
N PRO A 206 -19.98 1.56 -19.70
CA PRO A 206 -20.74 2.09 -18.57
C PRO A 206 -21.46 1.01 -17.75
N GLU A 207 -21.66 -0.19 -18.31
CA GLU A 207 -22.27 -1.34 -17.64
C GLU A 207 -21.36 -2.01 -16.60
N ILE A 208 -20.05 -1.74 -16.63
CA ILE A 208 -19.07 -2.35 -15.74
C ILE A 208 -19.03 -1.59 -14.41
N SER A 209 -19.33 -2.32 -13.33
CA SER A 209 -19.22 -1.76 -11.98
C SER A 209 -17.76 -1.75 -11.53
N VAL A 210 -17.15 -0.57 -11.52
CA VAL A 210 -15.77 -0.38 -11.08
C VAL A 210 -15.76 0.00 -9.60
N TYR A 211 -15.13 -0.83 -8.75
CA TYR A 211 -14.94 -0.54 -7.33
C TYR A 211 -13.69 0.31 -7.11
N SER A 212 -13.79 1.55 -7.60
CA SER A 212 -12.81 2.60 -7.37
C SER A 212 -13.57 3.89 -7.05
N PRO A 213 -13.03 4.77 -6.18
CA PRO A 213 -13.49 6.16 -6.10
C PRO A 213 -13.54 6.83 -7.48
N GLY A 214 -14.42 7.82 -7.60
CA GLY A 214 -14.42 8.74 -8.74
C GLY A 214 -13.18 9.64 -8.76
N PRO A 215 -12.90 10.33 -9.88
CA PRO A 215 -11.74 11.22 -10.01
C PRO A 215 -11.75 12.35 -8.98
N GLU A 216 -12.91 12.94 -8.69
CA GLU A 216 -13.06 14.00 -7.68
C GLU A 216 -12.65 13.53 -6.28
N ALA A 217 -13.02 12.30 -5.90
CA ALA A 217 -12.62 11.74 -4.62
C ALA A 217 -11.12 11.37 -4.63
N LEU A 218 -10.58 10.86 -5.74
CA LEU A 218 -9.14 10.57 -5.88
C LEU A 218 -8.27 11.83 -5.78
N ASN A 219 -8.74 12.99 -6.23
CA ASN A 219 -7.98 14.23 -6.07
C ASN A 219 -7.69 14.55 -4.60
N LEU A 220 -8.59 14.17 -3.68
CA LEU A 220 -8.40 14.34 -2.24
C LEU A 220 -7.25 13.50 -1.67
N SER A 221 -6.81 12.41 -2.33
CA SER A 221 -5.63 11.66 -1.89
C SER A 221 -4.32 12.27 -2.38
N TRP A 222 -4.37 13.00 -3.49
CA TRP A 222 -3.20 13.59 -4.15
C TRP A 222 -2.88 14.98 -3.62
N ASP A 223 -3.87 15.88 -3.59
CA ASP A 223 -3.66 17.27 -3.22
C ASP A 223 -3.97 17.48 -1.74
N SER A 224 -2.92 17.60 -0.93
CA SER A 224 -3.02 17.91 0.51
C SER A 224 -3.77 19.23 0.77
N THR A 225 -3.70 20.20 -0.14
CA THR A 225 -4.43 21.48 0.00
C THR A 225 -5.92 21.31 -0.26
N GLU A 226 -6.29 20.62 -1.35
CA GLU A 226 -7.69 20.28 -1.65
C GLU A 226 -8.29 19.44 -0.53
N PHE A 227 -7.54 18.44 -0.04
CA PHE A 227 -7.94 17.64 1.13
C PHE A 227 -8.19 18.49 2.37
N THR A 228 -7.29 19.45 2.67
CA THR A 228 -7.42 20.33 3.83
C THR A 228 -8.65 21.21 3.71
N GLN A 229 -8.84 21.87 2.57
CA GLN A 229 -10.00 22.72 2.30
C GLN A 229 -11.30 21.90 2.37
N TYR A 230 -11.28 20.70 1.81
CA TYR A 230 -12.40 19.79 1.86
C TYR A 230 -12.75 19.45 3.31
N VAL A 231 -11.81 18.98 4.13
CA VAL A 231 -12.05 18.68 5.56
C VAL A 231 -12.51 19.90 6.35
N GLU A 232 -11.97 21.09 6.08
CA GLU A 232 -12.41 22.32 6.73
C GLU A 232 -13.86 22.70 6.36
N SER A 233 -14.29 22.41 5.13
CA SER A 233 -15.67 22.59 4.68
C SER A 233 -16.63 21.59 5.33
N LEU A 234 -16.14 20.42 5.74
CA LEU A 234 -16.92 19.47 6.51
C LEU A 234 -17.05 20.02 7.94
N ASP A 235 -18.27 20.43 8.32
CA ASP A 235 -18.59 20.81 9.70
C ASP A 235 -18.56 19.57 10.63
N LEU A 236 -17.36 19.04 10.85
CA LEU A 236 -17.05 17.84 11.64
C LEU A 236 -16.09 18.22 12.78
N THR A 237 -16.04 17.37 13.80
CA THR A 237 -15.27 17.60 15.04
C THR A 237 -13.76 17.52 14.83
N ILE A 238 -13.31 16.56 14.02
CA ILE A 238 -11.89 16.36 13.71
C ILE A 238 -11.49 17.31 12.59
N ARG A 239 -10.40 18.04 12.80
CA ARG A 239 -9.84 19.01 11.84
C ARG A 239 -8.45 18.59 11.39
N THR A 240 -8.01 19.16 10.27
CA THR A 240 -6.63 19.08 9.80
C THR A 240 -5.70 19.95 10.64
N PRO A 241 -4.38 19.66 10.66
CA PRO A 241 -3.39 20.63 11.12
C PRO A 241 -3.55 21.94 10.36
N ARG A 242 -3.51 23.06 11.09
CA ARG A 242 -3.70 24.38 10.47
C ARG A 242 -2.62 24.61 9.41
N SER A 243 -3.04 24.91 8.20
CA SER A 243 -2.15 25.39 7.15
C SER A 243 -2.63 26.76 6.69
N SER A 244 -1.69 27.66 6.43
CA SER A 244 -1.99 29.01 5.96
C SER A 244 -0.95 29.43 4.94
N ILE A 245 -1.41 30.08 3.88
CA ILE A 245 -0.53 30.76 2.95
C ILE A 245 -0.06 32.05 3.63
N VAL A 246 1.26 32.20 3.77
CA VAL A 246 1.89 33.39 4.35
C VAL A 246 2.45 34.27 3.24
N MET A 247 2.05 35.54 3.26
CA MET A 247 2.45 36.56 2.29
C MET A 247 3.51 37.50 2.85
N SER A 248 3.77 37.47 4.15
CA SER A 248 4.85 38.26 4.75
C SER A 248 5.58 37.50 5.85
N ARG A 249 6.86 37.86 6.07
CA ARG A 249 7.67 37.34 7.18
C ARG A 249 7.03 37.63 8.54
N GLY A 250 6.34 38.77 8.66
CA GLY A 250 5.60 39.15 9.86
C GLY A 250 4.50 38.17 10.21
N GLU A 251 3.82 37.58 9.22
CA GLU A 251 2.82 36.52 9.45
C GLU A 251 3.45 35.26 10.04
N VAL A 252 4.60 34.84 9.54
CA VAL A 252 5.33 33.69 10.10
C VAL A 252 5.73 33.94 11.55
N HIS A 253 6.29 35.12 11.86
CA HIS A 253 6.61 35.49 13.23
C HIS A 253 5.38 35.54 14.13
N ARG A 254 4.23 36.03 13.63
CA ARG A 254 2.97 36.00 14.37
C ARG A 254 2.52 34.58 14.65
N MET A 255 2.66 33.65 13.70
CA MET A 255 2.31 32.25 13.89
C MET A 255 3.15 31.59 14.99
N ILE A 256 4.47 31.81 14.97
CA ILE A 256 5.42 31.25 15.94
C ILE A 256 5.26 31.91 17.33
N GLY A 257 5.06 33.23 17.37
CA GLY A 257 5.06 34.03 18.60
C GLY A 257 3.71 34.16 19.31
N SER A 258 2.61 33.68 18.74
CA SER A 258 1.29 33.81 19.36
C SER A 258 1.18 32.97 20.65
N PRO A 259 0.95 33.57 21.83
CA PRO A 259 0.77 32.82 23.07
C PRO A 259 -0.44 31.88 22.95
N GLY A 260 -0.24 30.61 23.30
CA GLY A 260 -1.26 29.56 23.19
C GLY A 260 -1.45 28.94 21.80
N ARG A 261 -0.64 29.30 20.80
CA ARG A 261 -0.63 28.63 19.49
C ARG A 261 0.51 27.60 19.38
N THR A 262 0.48 26.79 18.32
CA THR A 262 1.52 25.82 18.01
C THR A 262 2.88 26.51 17.96
N LYS A 263 3.78 26.06 18.84
CA LYS A 263 5.13 26.63 18.98
C LYS A 263 6.00 26.40 17.75
N SER A 264 5.61 25.46 16.90
CA SER A 264 6.39 25.03 15.74
C SER A 264 5.58 25.13 14.44
N VAL A 265 6.22 25.65 13.39
CA VAL A 265 5.67 25.86 12.05
C VAL A 265 6.64 25.26 11.04
N HIS A 266 6.11 24.55 10.06
CA HIS A 266 6.84 24.04 8.92
C HIS A 266 6.54 24.91 7.71
N LEU A 267 7.56 25.53 7.14
CA LEU A 267 7.46 26.30 5.92
C LEU A 267 7.83 25.43 4.74
N THR A 268 6.90 25.28 3.81
CA THR A 268 7.14 24.67 2.49
C THR A 268 7.30 25.81 1.47
N GLY A 269 8.13 25.58 0.45
CA GLY A 269 8.53 26.56 -0.57
C GLY A 269 7.42 27.37 -1.23
N PRO A 270 7.78 28.30 -2.12
CA PRO A 270 6.83 29.23 -2.70
C PRO A 270 5.71 28.48 -3.45
N VAL A 271 4.46 28.81 -3.14
CA VAL A 271 3.30 28.23 -3.79
C VAL A 271 3.24 28.76 -5.22
N SER A 272 3.45 27.88 -6.20
CA SER A 272 3.35 28.26 -7.61
C SER A 272 1.91 28.67 -7.92
N ASN A 273 1.69 29.93 -8.29
CA ASN A 273 0.38 30.50 -8.66
C ASN A 273 -0.16 29.98 -10.00
N ASN A 274 0.22 28.75 -10.41
CA ASN A 274 -0.20 28.17 -11.68
C ASN A 274 -1.72 27.94 -11.78
N GLY A 275 -2.44 27.97 -10.65
CA GLY A 275 -3.87 28.25 -10.62
C GLY A 275 -4.06 29.61 -9.99
N THR A 276 -4.63 30.57 -10.73
CA THR A 276 -4.95 31.92 -10.24
C THR A 276 -5.76 31.79 -8.95
N PRO A 277 -5.20 32.10 -7.77
CA PRO A 277 -6.00 32.08 -6.56
C PRO A 277 -6.89 33.31 -6.63
N GLU A 278 -8.22 33.12 -6.76
CA GLU A 278 -9.13 34.18 -6.38
C GLU A 278 -8.78 34.56 -4.93
N PRO A 279 -8.46 35.83 -4.66
CA PRO A 279 -8.07 36.21 -3.33
C PRO A 279 -9.28 36.03 -2.42
N PHE A 280 -9.19 35.08 -1.48
CA PHE A 280 -10.12 34.90 -0.37
C PHE A 280 -10.04 36.14 0.55
N VAL A 281 -10.60 37.27 0.11
CA VAL A 281 -10.66 38.52 0.87
C VAL A 281 -11.91 38.51 1.73
N LYS A 282 -11.85 37.82 2.86
CA LYS A 282 -12.62 38.18 4.06
C LYS A 282 -11.69 38.19 5.26
N GLY A 283 -10.82 39.20 5.32
CA GLY A 283 -9.91 39.40 6.45
C GLY A 283 -9.19 40.74 6.37
N HIS A 284 -9.23 41.50 7.46
CA HIS A 284 -8.67 42.84 7.60
C HIS A 284 -7.25 42.99 7.03
N ARG A 285 -7.10 43.93 6.10
CA ARG A 285 -5.82 44.32 5.50
C ARG A 285 -5.03 45.15 6.52
N TRP A 286 -4.02 44.56 7.14
CA TRP A 286 -3.14 45.25 8.09
C TRP A 286 -2.02 45.96 7.32
N ARG A 287 -1.75 47.22 7.66
CA ARG A 287 -0.68 48.03 7.08
C ARG A 287 0.67 47.52 7.58
N ASP A 288 1.44 46.87 6.71
CA ASP A 288 2.86 46.64 6.96
C ASP A 288 3.64 47.91 6.58
N SER A 289 4.38 48.47 7.54
CA SER A 289 5.27 49.62 7.37
C SER A 289 6.68 49.12 7.03
N GLY A 290 7.08 49.20 5.77
CA GLY A 290 8.43 48.81 5.35
C GLY A 290 8.73 49.18 3.90
N TYR A 291 9.52 50.24 3.73
CA TYR A 291 10.08 50.78 2.49
C TYR A 291 10.93 49.74 1.74
N SER A 292 10.70 49.58 0.43
CA SER A 292 11.69 49.05 -0.53
C SER A 292 11.42 49.64 -1.92
N GLU A 293 12.03 50.79 -2.21
CA GLU A 293 12.30 51.26 -3.57
C GLU A 293 13.64 50.69 -4.05
N GLY A 294 13.76 50.28 -5.32
CA GLY A 294 15.09 50.16 -5.94
C GLY A 294 15.27 49.15 -7.06
N SER A 295 15.29 49.70 -8.27
CA SER A 295 16.03 49.29 -9.48
C SER A 295 15.76 47.92 -10.12
N SER A 296 15.06 48.01 -11.26
CA SER A 296 15.11 47.11 -12.41
C SER A 296 16.50 47.08 -13.07
N THR A 297 17.09 45.89 -13.21
CA THR A 297 18.11 45.60 -14.22
C THR A 297 17.80 44.26 -14.87
N ASP A 298 17.59 44.32 -16.19
CA ASP A 298 17.47 43.20 -17.13
C ASP A 298 18.69 42.29 -17.04
N GLY A 299 18.48 41.07 -16.53
CA GLY A 299 19.46 39.99 -16.52
C GLY A 299 18.76 38.68 -16.82
N LYS A 300 18.73 38.31 -18.10
CA LYS A 300 18.10 37.10 -18.64
C LYS A 300 19.03 35.89 -18.43
N ASP A 301 19.33 35.58 -17.17
CA ASP A 301 19.99 34.33 -16.83
C ASP A 301 18.91 33.28 -16.59
N SER A 302 18.89 32.29 -17.48
CA SER A 302 18.07 31.08 -17.37
C SER A 302 18.53 30.27 -16.16
N LEU A 303 18.07 30.69 -14.98
CA LEU A 303 18.35 30.09 -13.69
C LEU A 303 17.70 28.71 -13.61
N GLU A 304 18.51 27.73 -13.25
CA GLU A 304 18.20 26.32 -13.07
C GLU A 304 16.86 26.09 -12.34
N SER A 305 15.88 25.54 -13.05
CA SER A 305 14.55 25.17 -12.59
C SER A 305 14.51 23.94 -11.66
N SER A 306 15.65 23.60 -11.04
CA SER A 306 15.74 22.60 -9.97
C SER A 306 15.99 23.27 -8.61
N GLN A 307 15.29 24.37 -8.33
CA GLN A 307 15.11 24.79 -6.95
C GLN A 307 14.29 23.68 -6.26
N LEU A 308 15.00 22.72 -5.66
CA LEU A 308 14.42 21.76 -4.73
C LEU A 308 13.42 22.48 -3.83
N GLU A 309 12.26 21.88 -3.61
CA GLU A 309 11.26 22.34 -2.64
C GLU A 309 11.93 22.46 -1.27
N LYS A 310 12.42 23.66 -0.93
CA LYS A 310 13.07 23.87 0.35
C LYS A 310 12.01 23.87 1.44
N SER A 311 12.15 22.97 2.39
CA SER A 311 11.30 22.85 3.56
C SER A 311 12.07 23.26 4.83
N PHE A 312 11.42 23.97 5.76
CA PHE A 312 12.06 24.45 6.99
C PHE A 312 11.17 24.26 8.22
N HIS A 313 11.72 23.70 9.29
CA HIS A 313 11.07 23.64 10.60
C HIS A 313 11.47 24.83 11.46
N LEU A 314 10.48 25.55 11.99
CA LEU A 314 10.64 26.72 12.84
C LEU A 314 9.96 26.49 14.20
N PRO A 315 10.45 27.12 15.29
CA PRO A 315 11.66 27.91 15.35
C PRO A 315 12.91 27.02 15.27
N LEU A 316 13.99 27.57 14.75
CA LEU A 316 15.33 26.98 14.87
C LEU A 316 15.81 27.07 16.32
N GLU A 317 16.94 26.43 16.62
CA GLU A 317 17.57 26.40 17.95
C GLU A 317 17.59 27.77 18.65
N ASN A 318 17.87 28.82 17.87
CA ASN A 318 17.90 30.20 18.33
C ASN A 318 16.95 31.06 17.51
N LEU A 319 16.31 32.02 18.19
CA LEU A 319 15.43 33.00 17.57
C LEU A 319 16.18 33.80 16.47
N SER A 320 17.42 34.22 16.72
CA SER A 320 18.24 34.94 15.73
C SER A 320 18.46 34.13 14.45
N LYS A 321 18.80 32.83 14.57
CA LYS A 321 18.91 31.93 13.40
C LYS A 321 17.60 31.86 12.63
N THR A 322 16.46 31.86 13.34
CA THR A 322 15.13 31.87 12.71
C THR A 322 14.90 33.17 11.93
N TYR A 323 15.27 34.33 12.49
CA TYR A 323 15.20 35.61 11.78
C TYR A 323 16.12 35.66 10.56
N ASP A 324 17.37 35.21 10.71
CA ASP A 324 18.35 35.17 9.62
C ASP A 324 17.84 34.29 8.47
N LEU A 325 17.34 33.10 8.79
CA LEU A 325 16.71 32.21 7.82
C LEU A 325 15.53 32.90 7.13
N LEU A 326 14.53 33.41 7.89
CA LEU A 326 13.35 34.07 7.32
C LEU A 326 13.71 35.30 6.48
N SER A 327 14.77 36.02 6.83
CA SER A 327 15.27 37.18 6.08
C SER A 327 15.91 36.79 4.73
N SER A 328 16.45 35.58 4.65
CA SER A 328 17.00 35.01 3.41
C SER A 328 15.91 34.49 2.46
N LEU A 329 14.71 34.17 2.97
CA LEU A 329 13.60 33.66 2.16
C LEU A 329 12.84 34.83 1.48
N SER A 330 12.48 34.65 0.22
CA SER A 330 11.75 35.63 -0.60
C SER A 330 10.24 35.62 -0.31
N ILE A 331 9.84 35.63 0.97
CA ILE A 331 8.43 35.61 1.38
C ILE A 331 7.81 36.99 1.13
N ASN A 332 6.95 37.09 0.12
CA ASN A 332 6.18 38.29 -0.21
C ASN A 332 4.86 37.93 -0.90
N SER A 333 4.02 38.90 -1.25
CA SER A 333 2.73 38.66 -1.91
C SER A 333 2.85 38.06 -3.32
N VAL A 334 4.00 38.21 -3.98
CA VAL A 334 4.27 37.67 -5.33
C VAL A 334 4.74 36.22 -5.24
N SER A 335 5.45 35.88 -4.18
CA SER A 335 5.99 34.54 -3.88
C SER A 335 5.55 34.13 -2.48
N PRO A 336 4.26 33.76 -2.31
CA PRO A 336 3.73 33.37 -1.01
C PRO A 336 4.23 31.98 -0.62
N TRP A 337 4.39 31.73 0.67
CA TRP A 337 4.87 30.44 1.19
C TRP A 337 3.72 29.69 1.89
N LYS A 338 3.80 28.36 1.97
CA LYS A 338 2.84 27.58 2.76
C LYS A 338 3.41 27.34 4.16
N ALA A 339 2.74 27.87 5.18
CA ALA A 339 3.07 27.62 6.58
C ALA A 339 2.09 26.60 7.17
N SER A 340 2.60 25.44 7.55
CA SER A 340 1.83 24.35 8.16
C SER A 340 2.19 24.23 9.64
N SER A 341 1.19 24.09 10.50
CA SER A 341 1.37 23.85 11.92
C SER A 341 2.04 22.49 12.13
N VAL A 342 3.15 22.47 12.89
CA VAL A 342 3.83 21.22 13.20
C VAL A 342 3.12 20.55 14.37
N VAL A 343 2.68 19.32 14.14
CA VAL A 343 1.95 18.51 15.10
C VAL A 343 2.78 17.29 15.46
N ILE A 344 2.96 17.05 16.76
CA ILE A 344 3.67 15.88 17.29
C ILE A 344 2.66 15.02 18.02
N GLY A 345 2.56 13.75 17.65
CA GLY A 345 1.59 12.84 18.25
C GLY A 345 1.78 11.40 17.81
N ARG A 346 0.91 10.51 18.29
CA ARG A 346 0.93 9.10 17.87
C ARG A 346 0.18 8.94 16.55
N PRO A 347 0.75 8.27 15.54
CA PRO A 347 0.04 8.02 14.30
C PRO A 347 -1.11 7.04 14.55
N CYS A 348 -2.25 7.32 13.97
CA CYS A 348 -3.40 6.43 13.96
C CYS A 348 -3.89 6.27 12.53
N ILE A 349 -4.13 5.04 12.11
CA ILE A 349 -4.60 4.73 10.76
C ILE A 349 -5.96 4.05 10.87
N VAL A 350 -6.94 4.58 10.15
CA VAL A 350 -8.25 3.98 10.01
C VAL A 350 -8.39 3.44 8.60
N HIS A 351 -8.83 2.20 8.48
CA HIS A 351 -9.26 1.63 7.22
C HIS A 351 -10.76 1.45 7.23
N ALA A 352 -11.42 1.93 6.18
CA ALA A 352 -12.86 1.80 6.01
C ALA A 352 -13.20 1.23 4.64
N LEU A 353 -14.18 0.33 4.63
CA LEU A 353 -14.78 -0.20 3.41
C LEU A 353 -16.00 0.64 3.05
N ILE A 354 -15.99 1.25 1.87
CA ILE A 354 -17.08 2.08 1.36
C ILE A 354 -17.83 1.29 0.29
N VAL A 355 -19.15 1.25 0.42
CA VAL A 355 -20.04 0.73 -0.61
C VAL A 355 -21.17 1.73 -0.77
N GLU A 356 -21.32 2.29 -1.96
CA GLU A 356 -22.35 3.28 -2.27
C GLU A 356 -22.33 4.47 -1.29
N ASN A 357 -21.17 5.08 -1.07
CA ASN A 357 -20.94 6.17 -0.11
C ASN A 357 -21.34 5.83 1.36
N SER A 358 -21.48 4.54 1.68
CA SER A 358 -21.79 4.06 3.01
C SER A 358 -20.66 3.21 3.55
N MET A 359 -20.23 3.51 4.78
CA MET A 359 -19.19 2.73 5.45
C MET A 359 -19.75 1.38 5.92
N ARG A 360 -19.20 0.28 5.41
CA ARG A 360 -19.61 -1.10 5.70
C ARG A 360 -18.71 -1.81 6.70
N ALA A 361 -17.42 -1.54 6.64
CA ALA A 361 -16.43 -2.06 7.59
C ALA A 361 -15.51 -0.93 8.04
N PHE A 362 -14.96 -1.08 9.23
CA PHE A 362 -14.10 -0.10 9.88
C PHE A 362 -13.12 -0.82 10.80
N THR A 363 -11.85 -0.45 10.72
CA THR A 363 -10.79 -0.93 11.61
C THR A 363 -9.84 0.23 11.89
N ALA A 364 -9.40 0.36 13.13
CA ALA A 364 -8.47 1.41 13.55
C ALA A 364 -7.20 0.79 14.15
N TYR A 365 -6.07 1.39 13.82
CA TYR A 365 -4.74 0.98 14.25
C TYR A 365 -4.02 2.17 14.87
N LEU A 366 -3.24 1.90 15.91
CA LEU A 366 -2.43 2.88 16.63
C LEU A 366 -0.96 2.51 16.48
N GLY A 367 -0.16 3.43 15.96
CA GLY A 367 1.29 3.28 15.93
C GLY A 367 1.90 3.55 17.30
N SER A 368 2.99 2.84 17.59
CA SER A 368 3.67 2.89 18.88
C SER A 368 4.47 4.18 19.10
N ASN A 369 5.15 4.65 18.06
CA ASN A 369 6.09 5.76 18.13
C ASN A 369 5.41 7.09 17.84
N LYS A 370 5.83 8.14 18.54
CA LYS A 370 5.39 9.51 18.21
C LYS A 370 6.08 9.94 16.93
N ILE A 371 5.31 10.58 16.05
CA ILE A 371 5.80 11.16 14.81
C ILE A 371 5.55 12.67 14.81
N THR A 372 6.32 13.35 13.98
CA THR A 372 6.17 14.79 13.71
C THR A 372 5.57 14.95 12.31
N TYR A 373 4.55 15.81 12.19
CA TYR A 373 3.93 16.15 10.91
C TYR A 373 3.94 17.66 10.67
N PRO A 374 4.23 18.12 9.42
CA PRO A 374 4.64 17.31 8.28
C PRO A 374 5.98 16.61 8.55
N ALA A 375 6.20 15.45 7.91
CA ALA A 375 7.44 14.71 8.04
C ALA A 375 8.58 15.52 7.43
N THR A 376 9.76 15.48 8.06
CA THR A 376 10.99 15.94 7.41
C THR A 376 11.31 15.00 6.25
N GLU A 377 11.84 15.51 5.13
CA GLU A 377 12.22 14.71 3.95
C GLU A 377 13.04 13.45 4.29
N ASP A 378 13.88 13.53 5.33
CA ASP A 378 14.69 12.42 5.84
C ASP A 378 13.88 11.29 6.53
N SER A 379 12.58 11.48 6.78
CA SER A 379 11.71 10.59 7.58
C SER A 379 10.46 10.11 6.85
N GLU A 380 10.32 10.42 5.56
CA GLU A 380 9.13 10.07 4.77
C GLU A 380 9.04 8.58 4.41
N SER A 381 10.13 7.84 4.50
CA SER A 381 10.12 6.39 4.23
C SER A 381 9.54 5.61 5.41
N ASP A 382 8.26 5.24 5.31
CA ASP A 382 7.62 4.15 6.05
C ASP A 382 7.49 4.25 7.59
N SER A 383 7.73 5.40 8.22
CA SER A 383 7.58 5.54 9.69
C SER A 383 6.18 5.19 10.24
N PHE A 384 5.13 5.25 9.42
CA PHE A 384 3.78 4.81 9.79
C PHE A 384 3.61 3.27 9.82
N ALA A 385 4.50 2.53 9.18
CA ALA A 385 4.47 1.07 9.12
C ALA A 385 5.12 0.42 10.36
N ASP A 386 5.89 1.18 11.14
CA ASP A 386 6.58 0.66 12.31
C ASP A 386 5.62 0.39 13.48
N THR A 387 5.26 -0.88 13.63
CA THR A 387 4.47 -1.46 14.72
C THR A 387 3.11 -0.79 14.91
N ILE A 388 2.18 -1.11 14.01
CA ILE A 388 0.75 -0.79 14.16
C ILE A 388 0.07 -1.83 15.06
N ASN A 389 -0.62 -1.35 16.09
CA ASN A 389 -1.42 -2.19 16.98
C ASN A 389 -2.91 -1.97 16.73
N PRO A 390 -3.74 -3.02 16.63
CA PRO A 390 -5.18 -2.84 16.54
C PRO A 390 -5.68 -2.12 17.79
N MET A 391 -6.53 -1.11 17.60
CA MET A 391 -7.15 -0.40 18.70
C MET A 391 -8.31 -1.21 19.29
N ASP A 392 -8.53 -1.07 20.59
CA ASP A 392 -9.69 -1.62 21.27
C ASP A 392 -10.99 -1.01 20.70
N GLN A 393 -11.91 -1.86 20.26
CA GLN A 393 -13.16 -1.43 19.61
C GLN A 393 -14.09 -0.70 20.58
N ASP A 394 -13.98 -1.00 21.87
CA ASP A 394 -14.77 -0.36 22.93
C ASP A 394 -14.20 1.01 23.34
N SER A 395 -13.05 1.40 22.78
CA SER A 395 -12.42 2.69 23.08
C SER A 395 -13.29 3.86 22.60
N PRO A 396 -13.50 4.90 23.44
CA PRO A 396 -14.23 6.10 23.02
C PRO A 396 -13.56 6.83 21.84
N LEU A 397 -12.24 6.69 21.72
CA LEU A 397 -11.48 7.24 20.59
C LEU A 397 -11.85 6.53 19.28
N VAL A 398 -11.99 5.20 19.30
CA VAL A 398 -12.43 4.42 18.13
C VAL A 398 -13.84 4.84 17.70
N SER A 399 -14.75 5.03 18.65
CA SER A 399 -16.11 5.53 18.35
C SER A 399 -16.08 6.92 17.72
N THR A 400 -15.24 7.82 18.22
CA THR A 400 -15.05 9.18 17.67
C THR A 400 -14.50 9.14 16.24
N LEU A 401 -13.46 8.33 16.00
CA LEU A 401 -12.88 8.12 14.68
C LEU A 401 -13.90 7.51 13.72
N GLN A 402 -14.68 6.52 14.17
CA GLN A 402 -15.72 5.90 13.38
C GLN A 402 -16.84 6.88 13.01
N GLN A 403 -17.29 7.72 13.94
CA GLN A 403 -18.30 8.74 13.67
C GLN A 403 -17.79 9.76 12.65
N PHE A 404 -16.55 10.23 12.82
CA PHE A 404 -15.91 11.11 11.84
C PHE A 404 -15.82 10.45 10.47
N SER A 405 -15.31 9.21 10.37
CA SER A 405 -15.18 8.49 9.09
C SER A 405 -16.53 8.31 8.40
N LYS A 406 -17.61 8.00 9.14
CA LYS A 406 -18.97 7.96 8.58
C LYS A 406 -19.38 9.31 7.99
N GLY A 407 -19.18 10.39 8.75
CA GLY A 407 -19.49 11.75 8.31
C GLY A 407 -18.70 12.16 7.07
N PHE A 408 -17.39 11.90 7.08
CA PHE A 408 -16.47 12.14 5.97
C PHE A 408 -16.91 11.37 4.71
N ILE A 409 -17.10 10.06 4.81
CA ILE A 409 -17.48 9.18 3.69
C ILE A 409 -18.84 9.58 3.10
N SER A 410 -19.82 9.93 3.95
CA SER A 410 -21.16 10.34 3.48
C SER A 410 -21.17 11.63 2.67
N LYS A 411 -20.15 12.48 2.86
CA LYS A 411 -20.02 13.77 2.18
C LYS A 411 -19.01 13.73 1.02
N LEU A 412 -18.38 12.58 0.74
CA LEU A 412 -17.41 12.44 -0.35
C LEU A 412 -18.05 12.83 -1.69
N PRO A 413 -17.30 13.54 -2.57
CA PRO A 413 -17.79 13.93 -3.87
C PRO A 413 -17.98 12.69 -4.77
N GLY A 414 -19.08 12.69 -5.52
CA GLY A 414 -19.43 11.62 -6.45
C GLY A 414 -19.80 10.29 -5.80
N TYR A 415 -19.87 9.25 -6.63
CA TYR A 415 -20.12 7.87 -6.20
C TYR A 415 -18.81 7.18 -5.85
N VAL A 416 -18.67 6.74 -4.61
CA VAL A 416 -17.49 6.08 -4.07
C VAL A 416 -17.86 4.67 -3.61
N SER A 417 -17.17 3.69 -4.16
CA SER A 417 -17.16 2.30 -3.69
C SER A 417 -15.74 1.78 -3.77
N GLY A 418 -15.27 1.14 -2.71
CA GLY A 418 -13.88 0.72 -2.58
C GLY A 418 -13.40 0.88 -1.16
N THR A 419 -12.08 0.98 -1.01
CA THR A 419 -11.42 1.05 0.29
C THR A 419 -10.80 2.42 0.47
N ILE A 420 -10.89 2.96 1.69
CA ILE A 420 -10.27 4.23 2.07
C ILE A 420 -9.42 4.02 3.32
N SER A 421 -8.27 4.66 3.35
CA SER A 421 -7.36 4.72 4.48
C SER A 421 -7.26 6.18 4.92
N LEU A 422 -7.69 6.47 6.14
CA LEU A 422 -7.61 7.79 6.74
C LEU A 422 -6.47 7.80 7.76
N ARG A 423 -5.52 8.71 7.62
CA ARG A 423 -4.40 8.85 8.54
C ARG A 423 -4.67 10.01 9.50
N PHE A 424 -4.44 9.76 10.77
CA PHE A 424 -4.60 10.70 11.86
C PHE A 424 -3.31 10.79 12.68
N ILE A 425 -3.17 11.90 13.39
CA ILE A 425 -2.20 12.08 14.46
C ILE A 425 -2.97 12.39 15.73
N LEU A 426 -2.72 11.59 16.76
CA LEU A 426 -3.30 11.76 18.08
C LEU A 426 -2.40 12.69 18.89
N VAL A 427 -2.84 13.94 19.04
CA VAL A 427 -2.14 14.96 19.80
C VAL A 427 -2.53 14.84 21.26
N GLU A 428 -1.54 14.52 22.09
CA GLU A 428 -1.70 14.40 23.53
C GLU A 428 -1.36 15.75 24.18
N THR A 429 -2.35 16.42 24.76
CA THR A 429 -2.17 17.68 25.50
C THR A 429 -2.54 17.50 26.96
N SER A 430 -1.61 17.81 27.86
CA SER A 430 -1.88 17.84 29.29
C SER A 430 -2.75 19.05 29.63
N THR A 431 -3.95 18.80 30.13
CA THR A 431 -4.88 19.80 30.65
C THR A 431 -4.94 19.73 32.18
N SER A 432 -5.55 20.71 32.83
CA SER A 432 -5.78 20.68 34.28
C SER A 432 -6.63 19.49 34.74
N PHE A 433 -7.40 18.87 33.84
CA PHE A 433 -8.28 17.74 34.12
C PHE A 433 -7.69 16.38 33.71
N GLY A 434 -6.46 16.36 33.18
CA GLY A 434 -5.79 15.14 32.72
C GLY A 434 -5.29 15.24 31.28
N LEU A 435 -5.04 14.08 30.67
CA LEU A 435 -4.54 13.99 29.30
C LEU A 435 -5.71 14.08 28.30
N GLU A 436 -5.77 15.17 27.54
CA GLU A 436 -6.69 15.29 26.41
C GLU A 436 -6.02 14.71 25.16
N VAL A 437 -6.68 13.77 24.48
CA VAL A 437 -6.22 13.22 23.20
C VAL A 437 -7.08 13.79 22.09
N ARG A 438 -6.47 14.60 21.23
CA ARG A 438 -7.14 15.23 20.09
C ARG A 438 -6.68 14.58 18.79
N PRO A 439 -7.56 13.85 18.07
CA PRO A 439 -7.21 13.37 16.74
C PRO A 439 -7.17 14.56 15.76
N CYS A 440 -6.17 14.56 14.88
CA CYS A 440 -6.05 15.45 13.74
C CYS A 440 -5.93 14.60 12.48
N ILE A 441 -6.81 14.79 11.50
CA ILE A 441 -6.69 14.06 10.22
C ILE A 441 -5.62 14.72 9.36
N ILE A 442 -4.75 13.94 8.75
CA ILE A 442 -3.62 14.46 7.94
C ILE A 442 -3.70 14.08 6.47
N GLN A 443 -4.32 12.94 6.15
CA GLN A 443 -4.34 12.41 4.80
C GLN A 443 -5.50 11.42 4.62
N CYS A 444 -6.02 11.33 3.40
CA CYS A 444 -6.82 10.20 2.95
C CYS A 444 -6.11 9.52 1.78
N GLN A 445 -6.23 8.20 1.69
CA GLN A 445 -5.70 7.42 0.57
C GLN A 445 -6.75 6.40 0.15
N PHE A 446 -6.99 6.30 -1.15
CA PHE A 446 -7.86 5.28 -1.70
C PHE A 446 -7.06 4.08 -2.18
N GLY A 447 -7.68 2.91 -2.11
CA GLY A 447 -7.04 1.68 -2.50
C GLY A 447 -6.69 0.81 -1.30
N LEU A 448 -6.25 -0.39 -1.63
CA LEU A 448 -6.09 -1.44 -0.64
C LEU A 448 -4.99 -1.09 0.35
N PRO A 449 -5.31 -1.00 1.65
CA PRO A 449 -4.29 -0.73 2.64
C PRO A 449 -3.31 -1.89 2.74
N LYS A 450 -2.04 -1.60 2.44
CA LYS A 450 -0.93 -2.54 2.63
C LYS A 450 -0.86 -3.04 4.08
N ALA A 451 -1.20 -2.18 5.04
CA ALA A 451 -1.28 -2.51 6.45
C ALA A 451 -2.20 -3.72 6.72
N LEU A 452 -3.35 -3.83 6.03
CA LEU A 452 -4.28 -4.94 6.24
C LEU A 452 -3.75 -6.29 5.75
N LEU A 453 -2.74 -6.30 4.87
CA LEU A 453 -2.09 -7.56 4.48
C LEU A 453 -1.39 -8.21 5.68
N GLY A 454 -1.01 -7.42 6.68
CA GLY A 454 -0.33 -7.94 7.85
C GLY A 454 -1.22 -8.38 9.00
N ILE A 455 -2.54 -8.12 8.90
CA ILE A 455 -3.47 -8.44 9.97
C ILE A 455 -4.16 -9.78 9.65
N PRO A 456 -3.96 -10.80 10.49
CA PRO A 456 -4.66 -12.07 10.39
C PRO A 456 -6.17 -11.84 10.26
N ASP A 457 -6.82 -12.58 9.36
CA ASP A 457 -8.28 -12.56 9.17
C ASP A 457 -8.88 -11.24 8.64
N ALA A 458 -8.10 -10.16 8.51
CA ALA A 458 -8.57 -8.93 7.89
C ALA A 458 -8.89 -9.16 6.41
N ALA A 459 -7.99 -9.78 5.65
CA ALA A 459 -8.20 -10.00 4.22
C ALA A 459 -9.46 -10.81 3.88
N PRO A 460 -9.73 -11.97 4.51
CA PRO A 460 -11.00 -12.70 4.31
C PRO A 460 -12.23 -11.90 4.72
N THR A 461 -12.16 -11.18 5.85
CA THR A 461 -13.29 -10.39 6.35
C THR A 461 -13.62 -9.22 5.40
N TRP A 462 -12.58 -8.54 4.91
CA TRP A 462 -12.72 -7.47 3.93
C TRP A 462 -13.22 -8.00 2.59
N ALA A 463 -12.70 -9.14 2.15
CA ALA A 463 -13.16 -9.83 0.96
C ALA A 463 -14.65 -10.20 1.06
N LEU A 464 -15.09 -10.71 2.21
CA LEU A 464 -16.49 -11.02 2.48
C LEU A 464 -17.36 -9.74 2.48
N GLY A 465 -16.85 -8.66 3.08
CA GLY A 465 -17.48 -7.35 3.10
C GLY A 465 -17.63 -6.74 1.71
N MET A 466 -16.69 -7.00 0.79
CA MET A 466 -16.73 -6.58 -0.60
C MET A 466 -17.63 -7.48 -1.46
N ALA A 467 -17.61 -8.78 -1.23
CA ALA A 467 -18.37 -9.73 -2.04
C ALA A 467 -19.88 -9.65 -1.76
N LYS A 468 -20.30 -9.54 -0.49
CA LYS A 468 -21.73 -9.53 -0.11
C LYS A 468 -22.56 -8.44 -0.81
N PRO A 469 -22.12 -7.17 -0.86
CA PRO A 469 -22.85 -6.10 -1.54
C PRO A 469 -22.89 -6.27 -3.07
N CYS A 470 -21.78 -6.73 -3.68
CA CYS A 470 -21.74 -7.06 -5.11
C CYS A 470 -22.84 -8.05 -5.50
N VAL A 471 -23.13 -9.04 -4.64
CA VAL A 471 -24.19 -10.03 -4.88
C VAL A 471 -25.58 -9.42 -4.73
N ARG A 472 -25.76 -8.44 -3.83
CA ARG A 472 -27.06 -7.89 -3.44
C ARG A 472 -27.49 -6.65 -4.23
N MET A 473 -26.65 -6.08 -5.10
CA MET A 473 -26.97 -4.85 -5.85
C MET A 473 -28.25 -4.91 -6.72
N LYS A 474 -28.86 -6.09 -6.96
CA LYS A 474 -30.19 -6.22 -7.59
C LYS A 474 -31.32 -6.65 -6.66
N GLN A 475 -31.03 -7.05 -5.42
CA GLN A 475 -32.02 -7.57 -4.48
C GLN A 475 -32.27 -6.55 -3.38
N ARG A 476 -33.31 -5.72 -3.58
CA ARG A 476 -33.73 -4.62 -2.68
C ARG A 476 -33.65 -5.02 -1.20
N GLN A 477 -32.83 -4.26 -0.46
CA GLN A 477 -32.92 -3.97 0.97
C GLN A 477 -33.30 -5.13 1.91
N ALA A 478 -32.47 -6.16 2.00
CA ALA A 478 -32.38 -6.95 3.23
C ALA A 478 -31.28 -6.34 4.11
N SER A 479 -31.65 -5.87 5.30
CA SER A 479 -30.73 -5.34 6.31
C SER A 479 -29.55 -6.29 6.48
N ILE A 480 -28.34 -5.78 6.27
CA ILE A 480 -27.12 -6.54 6.54
C ILE A 480 -27.04 -6.62 8.07
N PRO A 481 -27.01 -7.83 8.68
CA PRO A 481 -26.76 -7.93 10.10
C PRO A 481 -25.44 -7.22 10.39
N LYS A 482 -25.45 -6.32 11.37
CA LYS A 482 -24.27 -5.58 11.85
C LYS A 482 -23.31 -6.62 12.41
N GLN A 483 -22.51 -7.23 11.53
CA GLN A 483 -21.51 -8.20 11.90
C GLN A 483 -20.35 -7.39 12.46
N GLU A 484 -20.36 -7.21 13.78
CA GLU A 484 -19.23 -6.67 14.51
C GLU A 484 -18.06 -7.64 14.30
N ILE A 485 -17.05 -7.14 13.59
CA ILE A 485 -15.81 -7.86 13.34
C ILE A 485 -15.03 -7.79 14.65
N THR A 486 -15.22 -8.78 15.52
CA THR A 486 -14.39 -8.93 16.71
C THR A 486 -13.04 -9.47 16.27
N SER A 487 -12.04 -8.59 16.21
CA SER A 487 -10.64 -8.95 15.94
C SER A 487 -10.07 -9.74 17.12
N GLY A 488 -10.33 -11.04 17.18
CA GLY A 488 -9.53 -11.93 18.00
C GLY A 488 -8.12 -11.94 17.43
N ILE A 489 -7.13 -11.50 18.22
CA ILE A 489 -5.71 -11.55 17.83
C ILE A 489 -5.33 -13.04 17.76
N ASN A 490 -5.45 -13.64 16.59
CA ASN A 490 -5.03 -15.01 16.36
C ASN A 490 -3.49 -15.06 16.43
N THR A 491 -2.96 -15.58 17.54
CA THR A 491 -1.53 -15.73 17.86
C THR A 491 -0.78 -16.76 16.99
N GLY A 492 -1.25 -17.02 15.77
CA GLY A 492 -0.76 -18.11 14.92
C GLY A 492 -0.23 -17.70 13.56
N VAL A 493 -0.19 -16.41 13.24
CA VAL A 493 0.26 -15.92 11.94
C VAL A 493 1.72 -15.52 12.00
N TYR A 494 2.49 -15.94 11.00
CA TYR A 494 3.93 -15.66 10.89
C TYR A 494 4.28 -15.07 9.52
N SER A 495 5.31 -14.23 9.48
CA SER A 495 6.01 -13.84 8.26
C SER A 495 7.05 -14.91 7.93
N LEU A 496 7.02 -15.52 6.73
CA LEU A 496 7.98 -16.58 6.39
C LEU A 496 9.44 -16.09 6.39
N PRO A 497 9.81 -14.94 5.79
CA PRO A 497 11.18 -14.42 5.85
C PRO A 497 11.63 -14.15 7.28
N GLY A 498 10.76 -13.55 8.10
CA GLY A 498 11.05 -13.29 9.51
C GLY A 498 11.25 -14.59 10.28
N ALA A 499 10.34 -15.56 10.12
CA ALA A 499 10.45 -16.87 10.77
C ALA A 499 11.70 -17.62 10.32
N PHE A 500 12.02 -17.61 9.02
CA PHE A 500 13.24 -18.23 8.49
C PHE A 500 14.50 -17.55 9.05
N PHE A 501 14.56 -16.22 9.07
CA PHE A 501 15.71 -15.51 9.60
C PHE A 501 15.87 -15.74 11.11
N PHE A 502 14.83 -15.51 11.90
CA PHE A 502 14.91 -15.54 13.37
C PHE A 502 14.91 -16.94 13.96
N LEU A 503 14.18 -17.90 13.39
CA LEU A 503 14.09 -19.26 13.95
C LEU A 503 15.09 -20.24 13.29
N PHE A 504 15.46 -20.02 12.03
CA PHE A 504 16.33 -20.94 11.28
C PHE A 504 17.76 -20.41 11.09
N LEU A 505 17.95 -19.24 10.49
CA LEU A 505 19.32 -18.72 10.25
C LEU A 505 20.01 -18.26 11.54
N ARG A 506 19.31 -17.50 12.39
CA ARG A 506 19.87 -17.02 13.66
C ARG A 506 20.26 -18.16 14.60
N SER A 507 19.51 -19.28 14.60
CA SER A 507 19.89 -20.46 15.38
C SER A 507 21.16 -21.12 14.85
N ILE A 508 21.35 -21.22 13.53
CA ILE A 508 22.60 -21.69 12.93
C ILE A 508 23.77 -20.78 13.33
N PHE A 509 23.61 -19.46 13.19
CA PHE A 509 24.66 -18.52 13.57
C PHE A 509 24.97 -18.59 15.05
N GLY A 510 23.96 -18.63 15.92
CA GLY A 510 24.13 -18.77 17.37
C GLY A 510 24.82 -20.08 17.76
N PHE A 511 24.56 -21.17 17.04
CA PHE A 511 25.24 -22.44 17.24
C PHE A 511 26.71 -22.37 16.81
N VAL A 512 27.00 -21.80 15.63
CA VAL A 512 28.37 -21.63 15.11
C VAL A 512 29.19 -20.70 15.99
N THR A 513 28.58 -19.68 16.61
CA THR A 513 29.24 -18.78 17.56
C THR A 513 29.26 -19.31 18.99
N PHE A 514 28.81 -20.55 19.23
CA PHE A 514 28.70 -21.20 20.54
C PHE A 514 27.85 -20.41 21.56
N GLN A 515 26.93 -19.56 21.09
CA GLN A 515 25.96 -18.82 21.91
C GLN A 515 24.71 -19.65 22.24
N LEU A 516 24.41 -20.68 21.43
CA LEU A 516 23.25 -21.55 21.60
C LEU A 516 23.66 -23.02 21.70
N CYS A 517 22.94 -23.80 22.51
CA CYS A 517 23.10 -25.25 22.59
C CYS A 517 22.36 -25.94 21.43
N THR A 518 22.73 -27.20 21.14
CA THR A 518 22.06 -28.02 20.11
C THR A 518 20.55 -28.17 20.36
N SER A 519 20.15 -28.28 21.64
CA SER A 519 18.74 -28.37 22.04
C SER A 519 17.94 -27.12 21.67
N ASP A 520 18.53 -25.93 21.83
CA ASP A 520 17.86 -24.67 21.52
C ASP A 520 17.65 -24.52 20.01
N VAL A 521 18.64 -24.94 19.21
CA VAL A 521 18.54 -24.97 17.75
C VAL A 521 17.42 -25.90 17.30
N LEU A 522 17.39 -27.14 17.82
CA LEU A 522 16.32 -28.10 17.49
C LEU A 522 14.94 -27.59 17.91
N CYS A 523 14.83 -26.91 19.06
CA CYS A 523 13.59 -26.31 19.51
C CYS A 523 13.12 -25.19 18.56
N GLN A 524 14.00 -24.26 18.19
CA GLN A 524 13.66 -23.18 17.26
C GLN A 524 13.30 -23.71 15.86
N TRP A 525 14.02 -24.73 15.38
CA TRP A 525 13.71 -25.39 14.12
C TRP A 525 12.38 -26.13 14.16
N ARG A 526 12.04 -26.79 15.27
CA ARG A 526 10.72 -27.40 15.46
C ARG A 526 9.63 -26.35 15.39
N VAL A 527 9.78 -25.21 16.08
CA VAL A 527 8.81 -24.11 16.01
C VAL A 527 8.67 -23.56 14.59
N PHE A 528 9.78 -23.47 13.85
CA PHE A 528 9.76 -23.09 12.43
C PHE A 528 8.99 -24.10 11.57
N VAL A 529 9.28 -25.39 11.71
CA VAL A 529 8.59 -26.46 10.98
C VAL A 529 7.11 -26.49 11.32
N ASP A 530 6.75 -26.37 12.59
CA ASP A 530 5.35 -26.30 13.02
C ASP A 530 4.65 -25.13 12.33
N LYS A 531 5.24 -23.93 12.35
CA LYS A 531 4.71 -22.75 11.65
C LYS A 531 4.52 -23.01 10.15
N VAL A 532 5.54 -23.52 9.46
CA VAL A 532 5.50 -23.81 8.01
C VAL A 532 4.44 -24.87 7.69
N MET A 533 4.31 -25.90 8.52
CA MET A 533 3.36 -27.00 8.29
C MET A 533 1.89 -26.60 8.53
N TYR A 534 1.63 -25.57 9.33
CA TYR A 534 0.26 -25.04 9.50
C TYR A 534 -0.17 -24.12 8.35
N TRP A 535 0.75 -23.68 7.48
CA TRP A 535 0.48 -22.77 6.34
C TRP A 535 -0.29 -21.50 6.72
N ARG A 536 -0.22 -21.08 7.99
CA ARG A 536 -0.83 -19.84 8.49
C ARG A 536 0.16 -18.70 8.38
N GLU A 537 0.46 -18.35 7.14
CA GLU A 537 1.33 -17.23 6.83
C GLU A 537 0.51 -15.94 6.74
N GLU A 538 1.13 -14.81 7.05
CA GLU A 538 0.51 -13.48 7.13
C GLU A 538 -0.27 -13.08 5.88
N LEU A 539 0.26 -13.45 4.73
CA LEU A 539 -0.27 -13.09 3.43
C LEU A 539 -1.29 -14.13 2.93
N TRP A 540 -1.12 -15.41 3.26
CA TRP A 540 -1.84 -16.49 2.57
C TRP A 540 -2.79 -17.30 3.45
N ASP A 541 -3.93 -17.65 2.86
CA ASP A 541 -4.92 -18.53 3.48
C ASP A 541 -4.48 -20.00 3.39
N SER A 542 -4.57 -20.70 4.52
CA SER A 542 -4.32 -22.14 4.63
C SER A 542 -5.21 -22.99 3.71
N GLU A 543 -6.39 -22.52 3.31
CA GLU A 543 -7.28 -23.26 2.38
C GLU A 543 -6.74 -23.32 0.94
N ASP A 544 -5.78 -22.45 0.61
CA ASP A 544 -5.20 -22.31 -0.72
C ASP A 544 -3.69 -22.05 -0.62
N PRO A 545 -2.89 -23.10 -0.31
CA PRO A 545 -1.44 -22.99 -0.13
C PRO A 545 -0.67 -22.85 -1.45
N GLY A 546 -1.35 -23.02 -2.60
CA GLY A 546 -0.74 -22.99 -3.93
C GLY A 546 0.03 -21.70 -4.20
N PRO A 547 -0.59 -20.51 -4.08
CA PRO A 547 0.08 -19.23 -4.23
C PRO A 547 1.23 -19.02 -3.27
N PHE A 548 1.08 -19.41 -2.00
CA PHE A 548 2.17 -19.32 -1.01
C PHE A 548 3.39 -20.13 -1.46
N PHE A 549 3.18 -21.41 -1.76
CA PHE A 549 4.25 -22.32 -2.16
C PHE A 549 4.93 -21.80 -3.43
N TRP A 550 4.13 -21.41 -4.42
CA TRP A 550 4.65 -20.92 -5.69
C TRP A 550 5.43 -19.61 -5.52
N PHE A 551 4.91 -18.69 -4.71
CA PHE A 551 5.54 -17.41 -4.45
C PHE A 551 6.94 -17.58 -3.85
N TRP A 552 7.06 -18.38 -2.79
CA TRP A 552 8.32 -18.52 -2.07
C TRP A 552 9.33 -19.45 -2.75
N ILE A 553 8.86 -20.52 -3.40
CA ILE A 553 9.72 -21.55 -3.98
C ILE A 553 10.12 -21.24 -5.43
N VAL A 554 9.26 -20.54 -6.18
CA VAL A 554 9.44 -20.33 -7.62
C VAL A 554 9.58 -18.85 -7.96
N GLU A 555 8.61 -18.03 -7.60
CA GLU A 555 8.55 -16.63 -8.03
C GLU A 555 9.68 -15.79 -7.44
N GLN A 556 9.79 -15.74 -6.11
CA GLN A 556 10.82 -14.95 -5.42
C GLN A 556 12.25 -15.33 -5.81
N PRO A 557 12.62 -16.63 -5.87
CA PRO A 557 13.99 -16.98 -6.25
C PRO A 557 14.31 -16.66 -7.71
N ILE A 558 13.34 -16.77 -8.63
CA ILE A 558 13.52 -16.33 -10.03
C ILE A 558 13.67 -14.82 -10.11
N VAL A 559 12.84 -14.05 -9.41
CA VAL A 559 12.93 -12.59 -9.37
C VAL A 559 14.28 -12.15 -8.82
N ALA A 560 14.70 -12.70 -7.68
CA ALA A 560 15.99 -12.40 -7.06
C ALA A 560 17.17 -12.76 -7.98
N PHE A 561 17.11 -13.92 -8.67
CA PHE A 561 18.12 -14.31 -9.64
C PHE A 561 18.22 -13.31 -10.81
N LEU A 562 17.08 -12.90 -11.36
CA LEU A 562 17.03 -11.93 -12.46
C LEU A 562 17.54 -10.55 -12.02
N GLU A 563 17.19 -10.11 -10.81
CA GLU A 563 17.72 -8.87 -10.25
C GLU A 563 19.24 -8.94 -10.08
N LEU A 564 19.76 -10.02 -9.50
CA LEU A 564 21.20 -10.24 -9.35
C LEU A 564 21.92 -10.22 -10.70
N LEU A 565 21.41 -10.98 -11.67
CA LEU A 565 21.98 -11.03 -13.01
C LEU A 565 21.91 -9.66 -13.70
N SER A 566 20.84 -8.89 -13.50
CA SER A 566 20.74 -7.51 -14.01
C SER A 566 21.78 -6.58 -13.40
N ARG A 567 22.09 -6.72 -12.10
CA ARG A 567 23.15 -5.95 -11.42
C ARG A 567 24.52 -6.32 -11.96
N ILE A 568 24.80 -7.62 -12.11
CA ILE A 568 26.05 -8.13 -12.69
C ILE A 568 26.25 -7.59 -14.12
N LEU A 569 25.22 -7.64 -14.96
CA LEU A 569 25.30 -7.12 -16.33
C LEU A 569 25.49 -5.59 -16.38
N ARG A 570 24.85 -4.83 -15.46
CA ARG A 570 25.08 -3.39 -15.34
C ARG A 570 26.52 -3.09 -14.95
N THR A 571 27.11 -3.84 -14.02
CA THR A 571 28.52 -3.68 -13.64
C THR A 571 29.45 -4.01 -14.81
N PHE A 572 29.19 -5.07 -15.58
CA PHE A 572 29.98 -5.37 -16.78
C PHE A 572 29.82 -4.31 -17.87
N ARG A 573 28.62 -3.75 -18.07
CA ARG A 573 28.39 -2.68 -19.06
C ARG A 573 29.11 -1.39 -18.73
N ILE A 574 29.28 -1.07 -17.45
CA ILE A 574 30.09 0.08 -17.01
C ILE A 574 31.58 -0.18 -17.24
N MET A 575 32.00 -1.45 -17.20
CA MET A 575 33.40 -1.85 -17.42
C MET A 575 33.78 -2.02 -18.88
N ALA A 576 32.82 -2.20 -19.79
CA ALA A 576 33.09 -2.22 -21.23
C ALA A 576 33.35 -0.77 -21.69
N PRO A 577 34.60 -0.40 -22.04
CA PRO A 577 34.86 0.92 -22.59
C PRO A 577 34.03 1.09 -23.87
N LEU A 578 33.39 2.24 -24.00
CA LEU A 578 32.83 2.70 -25.28
C LEU A 578 34.03 2.98 -26.20
N GLU A 579 34.42 1.98 -26.98
CA GLU A 579 35.29 2.16 -28.15
C GLU A 579 34.53 2.78 -29.33
#